data_AF-N6VQ57-F1
#
_entry.id   AF-N6VQ57-F1
#
_cell.length_a   1.000
_cell.length_b   1.000
_cell.length_c   1.000
_cell.angle_alpha   90.00
_cell.angle_beta   90.00
_cell.angle_gamma   90.00
#
_symmetry.space_group_name_H-M   'P 1'
#
loop_
_entity.id
_entity.type
_entity.pdbx_description
1 polymer ?
#
loop_
_entity_poly.entity_id
_entity_poly.type
_entity_poly.pdbx_seq_one_letter_code
_entity_poly.pdbx_strand_id
1 'polypeptide(L)'
;MLPKTRIKKIMKQYTKLNISSEAVDELNNILLEIIKIITETAEKNAKREGRKTIKGRDIKECDDERLKRKIIELSKRTDKMPILIKEILNVITSELE
;
A
#
# COMPACT_ATOMS: atom_id res chain seq x y z
N MET A 1 -5.01 14.23 0.68
CA MET A 1 -5.17 13.35 1.85
C MET A 1 -6.49 12.62 1.74
N LEU A 2 -6.53 11.29 1.93
CA LEU A 2 -7.80 10.57 1.99
C LEU A 2 -8.59 11.03 3.24
N PRO A 3 -9.93 11.15 3.17
CA PRO A 3 -10.71 11.59 4.32
C PRO A 3 -10.57 10.64 5.51
N LYS A 4 -10.05 11.17 6.64
CA LYS A 4 -9.81 10.39 7.87
C LYS A 4 -11.05 9.60 8.32
N THR A 5 -12.24 10.21 8.23
CA THR A 5 -13.51 9.57 8.60
C THR A 5 -13.80 8.32 7.77
N ARG A 6 -13.48 8.33 6.46
CA ARG A 6 -13.73 7.19 5.58
C ARG A 6 -12.76 6.06 5.86
N ILE A 7 -11.48 6.39 6.06
CA ILE A 7 -10.45 5.42 6.48
C ILE A 7 -10.86 4.77 7.81
N LYS A 8 -11.21 5.57 8.83
CA LYS A 8 -11.66 5.06 10.13
C LYS A 8 -12.89 4.15 10.02
N LYS A 9 -13.86 4.50 9.17
CA LYS A 9 -15.03 3.64 8.90
C LYS A 9 -14.63 2.29 8.30
N ILE A 10 -13.70 2.27 7.35
CA ILE A 10 -13.17 1.03 6.77
C ILE A 10 -12.44 0.22 7.84
N MET A 11 -11.55 0.84 8.62
CA MET A 11 -10.82 0.16 9.70
C MET A 11 -11.77 -0.50 10.71
N LYS A 12 -12.87 0.18 11.08
CA LYS A 12 -13.90 -0.36 12.00
C LYS A 12 -14.65 -1.58 11.46
N GLN A 13 -14.61 -1.86 10.16
CA GLN A 13 -15.17 -3.10 9.62
C GLN A 13 -14.36 -4.34 10.04
N TYR A 14 -13.07 -4.15 10.38
CA TYR A 14 -12.14 -5.23 10.69
C TYR A 14 -11.78 -5.32 12.18
N THR A 15 -12.29 -4.43 13.03
CA THR A 15 -12.02 -4.45 14.46
C THR A 15 -13.13 -3.83 15.30
N LYS A 16 -13.33 -4.38 16.51
CA LYS A 16 -14.23 -3.82 17.53
C LYS A 16 -13.54 -2.77 18.41
N LEU A 17 -12.20 -2.69 18.39
CA LEU A 17 -11.42 -1.77 19.22
C LEU A 17 -11.60 -0.31 18.80
N ASN A 18 -11.41 0.63 19.74
CA ASN A 18 -11.35 2.05 19.43
C ASN A 18 -10.11 2.39 18.61
N ILE A 19 -10.25 3.39 17.73
CA ILE A 19 -9.21 3.82 16.81
C ILE A 19 -8.94 5.30 17.05
N SER A 20 -7.70 5.61 17.45
CA SER A 20 -7.22 6.98 17.65
C SER A 20 -7.13 7.72 16.32
N SER A 21 -7.11 9.06 16.37
CA SER A 21 -6.85 9.88 15.18
C SER A 21 -5.46 9.63 14.60
N GLU A 22 -4.46 9.45 15.47
CA GLU A 22 -3.08 9.17 15.10
C GLU A 22 -2.94 7.86 14.30
N ALA A 23 -3.63 6.79 14.74
CA ALA A 23 -3.62 5.52 14.00
C ALA A 23 -4.25 5.66 12.59
N VAL A 24 -5.25 6.53 12.44
CA VAL A 24 -5.84 6.82 11.12
C VAL A 24 -4.87 7.61 10.25
N ASP A 25 -4.11 8.53 10.85
CA ASP A 25 -3.11 9.33 10.13
C ASP A 25 -1.95 8.47 9.64
N GLU A 26 -1.46 7.57 10.49
CA GLU A 26 -0.40 6.65 10.12
C GLU A 26 -0.82 5.75 8.95
N LEU A 27 -2.03 5.18 9.01
CA LEU A 27 -2.56 4.39 7.90
C LEU A 27 -2.75 5.24 6.62
N ASN A 28 -3.18 6.50 6.74
CA ASN A 28 -3.32 7.40 5.59
C ASN A 28 -1.97 7.64 4.90
N ASN A 29 -0.90 7.83 5.68
CA ASN A 29 0.45 8.01 5.16
C ASN A 29 0.92 6.77 4.39
N ILE A 30 0.75 5.58 4.96
CA ILE A 30 1.10 4.31 4.31
C ILE A 30 0.31 4.13 3.01
N LEU A 31 -1.01 4.38 3.02
CA LEU A 31 -1.84 4.29 1.82
C LEU A 31 -1.41 5.27 0.73
N LEU A 32 -1.03 6.49 1.09
CA LEU A 32 -0.54 7.49 0.13
C LEU A 32 0.77 7.04 -0.52
N GLU A 33 1.68 6.45 0.25
CA GLU A 33 2.93 5.92 -0.29
C GLU A 33 2.69 4.76 -1.27
N ILE A 34 1.80 3.83 -0.92
CA ILE A 34 1.40 2.71 -1.79
C ILE A 34 0.77 3.26 -3.09
N ILE A 35 -0.18 4.20 -2.98
CA ILE A 35 -0.82 4.82 -4.16
C ILE A 35 0.22 5.47 -5.06
N LYS A 36 1.19 6.20 -4.48
CA LYS A 36 2.26 6.84 -5.24
C LYS A 36 3.08 5.81 -6.02
N ILE A 37 3.56 4.76 -5.35
CA ILE A 37 4.39 3.72 -5.98
C ILE A 37 3.65 3.02 -7.13
N ILE A 38 2.38 2.65 -6.89
CA ILE A 38 1.54 2.01 -7.90
C ILE A 38 1.32 2.95 -9.08
N THR A 39 0.98 4.21 -8.82
CA THR A 39 0.70 5.20 -9.88
C THR A 39 1.94 5.46 -10.74
N GLU A 40 3.11 5.65 -10.14
CA GLU A 40 4.37 5.85 -10.87
C GLU A 40 4.76 4.62 -11.72
N THR A 41 4.42 3.41 -11.27
CA THR A 41 4.70 2.19 -12.01
C THR A 41 3.72 2.03 -13.17
N ALA A 42 2.43 2.24 -12.92
CA ALA A 42 1.39 2.21 -13.95
C ALA A 42 1.60 3.28 -15.03
N GLU A 43 2.09 4.46 -14.65
CA GLU A 43 2.47 5.50 -15.59
C GLU A 43 3.59 5.05 -16.53
N LYS A 44 4.61 4.33 -16.02
CA LYS A 44 5.68 3.78 -16.86
C LYS A 44 5.15 2.75 -17.85
N ASN A 45 4.22 1.90 -17.41
CA ASN A 45 3.56 0.92 -18.28
C ASN A 45 2.77 1.63 -19.40
N ALA A 46 1.97 2.64 -19.06
CA ALA A 46 1.23 3.44 -20.03
C ALA A 46 2.17 4.16 -21.03
N LYS A 47 3.25 4.76 -20.54
CA LYS A 47 4.25 5.46 -21.36
C LYS A 47 5.00 4.54 -22.31
N ARG A 48 5.33 3.31 -21.90
CA ARG A 48 5.97 2.31 -22.78
C ARG A 48 5.14 1.99 -24.01
N GLU A 49 3.81 2.11 -23.92
CA GLU A 49 2.89 1.95 -25.04
C GLU A 49 2.51 3.28 -25.74
N GLY A 50 3.17 4.38 -25.43
CA GLY A 50 2.88 5.69 -26.01
C GLY A 50 1.55 6.32 -25.55
N ARG A 51 0.95 5.82 -24.47
CA ARG A 51 -0.34 6.32 -23.94
C ARG A 51 -0.12 7.46 -22.95
N LYS A 52 -1.09 8.38 -22.92
CA LYS A 52 -1.20 9.47 -21.92
C LYS A 52 -2.22 9.21 -20.81
N THR A 53 -2.83 8.03 -20.82
CA THR A 53 -3.88 7.64 -19.85
C THR A 53 -3.54 6.28 -19.26
N ILE A 54 -3.49 6.24 -17.92
CA ILE A 54 -3.38 5.01 -17.13
C ILE A 54 -4.73 4.29 -17.19
N LYS A 55 -4.71 3.01 -17.57
CA LYS A 55 -5.86 2.11 -17.62
C LYS A 55 -5.74 1.07 -16.51
N GLY A 56 -6.83 0.37 -16.23
CA GLY A 56 -6.84 -0.70 -15.22
C GLY A 56 -5.78 -1.78 -15.46
N ARG A 57 -5.43 -2.06 -16.72
CA ARG A 57 -4.33 -3.01 -17.05
C ARG A 57 -2.97 -2.54 -16.54
N ASP A 58 -2.69 -1.24 -16.59
CA ASP A 58 -1.40 -0.70 -16.13
C ASP A 58 -1.22 -0.88 -14.63
N ILE A 59 -2.34 -0.82 -13.87
CA ILE A 59 -2.39 -1.06 -12.43
C ILE A 59 -2.25 -2.56 -12.13
N LYS A 60 -2.90 -3.43 -12.92
CA LYS A 60 -2.78 -4.89 -12.79
C LYS A 60 -1.38 -5.41 -13.13
N GLU A 61 -0.72 -4.74 -14.08
CA GLU A 61 0.64 -5.03 -14.53
C GLU A 61 1.69 -4.27 -13.68
N CYS A 62 1.29 -3.60 -12.60
CA CYS A 62 2.23 -3.16 -11.56
C CYS A 62 2.77 -4.39 -10.84
N ASP A 63 3.78 -4.99 -11.45
CA ASP A 63 4.48 -6.22 -11.09
C ASP A 63 4.59 -6.43 -9.57
N ASP A 64 4.03 -7.55 -9.07
CA ASP A 64 4.07 -7.97 -7.66
C ASP A 64 5.50 -7.95 -7.12
N GLU A 65 6.47 -8.26 -7.97
CA GLU A 65 7.89 -8.32 -7.62
C GLU A 65 8.51 -6.96 -7.31
N ARG A 66 8.02 -5.89 -7.95
CA ARG A 66 8.49 -4.52 -7.69
C ARG A 66 7.86 -3.97 -6.42
N LEU A 67 6.60 -4.30 -6.16
CA LEU A 67 5.90 -3.96 -4.92
C LEU A 67 6.52 -4.72 -3.73
N LYS A 68 6.73 -6.04 -3.86
CA LYS A 68 7.45 -6.89 -2.90
C LYS A 68 8.83 -6.33 -2.58
N ARG A 69 9.62 -5.96 -3.60
CA ARG A 69 10.96 -5.37 -3.37
C ARG A 69 10.91 -4.05 -2.61
N LYS A 70 9.95 -3.17 -2.92
CA LYS A 70 9.81 -1.88 -2.23
C LYS A 70 9.34 -2.04 -0.79
N ILE A 71 8.44 -2.99 -0.52
CA ILE A 71 7.99 -3.37 0.82
C ILE A 71 9.16 -3.92 1.63
N ILE A 72 9.96 -4.82 1.05
CA ILE A 72 11.18 -5.36 1.68
C ILE A 72 12.19 -4.22 1.96
N GLU A 73 12.38 -3.29 1.03
CA GLU A 73 13.26 -2.13 1.23
C GLU A 73 12.80 -1.23 2.38
N LEU A 74 11.51 -0.90 2.45
CA LEU A 74 10.91 -0.13 3.55
C LEU A 74 11.07 -0.86 4.88
N SER A 75 10.89 -2.19 4.91
CA SER A 75 11.06 -2.98 6.11
C SER A 75 12.47 -3.01 6.69
N LYS A 76 13.47 -2.79 5.84
CA LYS A 76 14.88 -2.76 6.23
C LYS A 76 15.34 -1.39 6.72
N ARG A 77 14.59 -0.32 6.43
CA ARG A 77 14.93 1.06 6.81
C ARG A 77 14.39 1.48 8.17
N THR A 78 13.47 0.71 8.75
CA THR A 78 12.79 1.10 9.99
C THR A 78 13.18 0.15 11.13
N ASP A 79 14.15 0.55 11.96
CA ASP A 79 14.54 -0.13 13.22
C ASP A 79 13.41 -0.19 14.28
N LYS A 80 12.19 0.26 13.94
CA LYS A 80 11.04 0.42 14.84
C LYS A 80 9.72 -0.12 14.28
N MET A 81 9.74 -1.13 13.39
CA MET A 81 8.47 -1.75 12.98
C MET A 81 7.97 -2.75 14.04
N PRO A 82 6.77 -2.55 14.62
CA PRO A 82 6.19 -3.52 15.54
C PRO A 82 5.98 -4.86 14.82
N ILE A 83 6.29 -5.95 15.52
CA ILE A 83 6.21 -7.35 15.08
C ILE A 83 4.91 -7.67 14.29
N LEU A 84 3.80 -7.03 14.64
CA LEU A 84 2.51 -7.14 13.97
C LEU A 84 2.52 -6.79 12.47
N ILE A 85 3.26 -5.76 12.04
CA ILE A 85 3.30 -5.40 10.61
C ILE A 85 4.12 -6.44 9.83
N LYS A 86 5.14 -7.03 10.45
CA LYS A 86 5.96 -8.08 9.84
C LYS A 86 5.16 -9.38 9.65
N GLU A 87 4.32 -9.74 10.61
CA GLU A 87 3.43 -10.91 10.49
C GLU A 87 2.35 -10.69 9.42
N ILE A 88 1.72 -9.52 9.37
CA ILE A 88 0.73 -9.19 8.33
C ILE A 88 1.38 -9.25 6.93
N LEU A 89 2.59 -8.71 6.78
CA LEU A 89 3.31 -8.74 5.51
C LEU A 89 3.71 -10.16 5.10
N ASN A 90 4.18 -10.99 6.04
CA ASN A 90 4.50 -12.38 5.77
C ASN A 90 3.29 -13.17 5.28
N VAL A 91 2.12 -13.00 5.91
CA VAL A 91 0.87 -13.67 5.50
C VAL A 91 0.47 -13.24 4.09
N ILE A 92 0.52 -11.94 3.80
CA ILE A 92 0.21 -11.43 2.46
C ILE A 92 1.18 -12.00 1.41
N THR A 93 2.47 -12.14 1.74
CA THR A 93 3.45 -12.74 0.80
C THR A 93 3.30 -14.24 0.61
N SER A 94 2.85 -14.98 1.63
CA SER A 94 2.65 -16.44 1.53
C SER A 94 1.36 -16.84 0.80
N GLU A 95 0.38 -15.95 0.71
CA GLU A 95 -0.85 -16.18 -0.06
C GLU A 95 -0.71 -15.81 -1.56
N LEU A 96 0.49 -15.37 -1.97
CA LEU A 96 0.84 -15.05 -3.36
C LEU A 96 1.73 -16.12 -4.02
N GLU A 97 1.91 -17.28 -3.38
CA GLU A 97 2.45 -18.53 -3.95
C GLU A 97 1.30 -19.51 -4.28
#